data_AF-A0A2X0KLN2-F1
#
_entry.id   AF-A0A2X0KLN2-F1
#
_cell.length_a   1.000
_cell.length_b   1.000
_cell.length_c   1.000
_cell.angle_alpha   90.00
_cell.angle_beta   90.00
_cell.angle_gamma   90.00
#
_symmetry.space_group_name_H-M   'P 1'
#
loop_
_entity.id
_entity.type
_entity.pdbx_description
1 polymer ?
#
loop_
_entity_poly.entity_id
_entity_poly.type
_entity_poly.pdbx_seq_one_letter_code
_entity_poly.pdbx_strand_id
1 'polypeptide(L)'
;MASTSKASIAQPPPPLLKPKSIIPNAPAVVPSFESLPVNKSQVEKALTALLAHLEKAKSTSSFDLLQDEQHKLSLVVGLKKVPKRPVHKPIRLPLKHALINPKESPVTLFVKDPQRQYKDLLDTSDINFISRVVGLDKLRNKHKTFEAKRALLKEAELFLVDDRVVIEVGKAIGKMFREANKQPVPITITRKDLKAELERAVSATYVQVNTGTTFSIKFGSTGLHTPEQLLDNLLCVIPQLAVRLPFPNDGFDIIQTLHIKSTHSTALPIYNVSLDEQGRFKGPSQAEIEAVQAKKQEKERLALEKQKKEMEKEKRRIERSATKTGKGRAGKRDADAVAAAAAVQEVEPVQAAEAEEPKKKKSKKSKD
;
A
#
# COMPACT_ATOMS: atom_id res chain seq x y z
N MET A 1 -17.19 28.01 75.11
CA MET A 1 -17.47 26.70 74.48
C MET A 1 -18.21 26.95 73.17
N ALA A 2 -17.58 26.66 72.03
CA ALA A 2 -18.26 26.40 70.76
C ALA A 2 -17.24 25.75 69.81
N SER A 3 -17.36 24.43 69.69
CA SER A 3 -16.68 23.57 68.72
C SER A 3 -17.51 23.54 67.45
N THR A 4 -16.92 23.76 66.27
CA THR A 4 -17.43 23.23 64.99
C THR A 4 -16.35 23.14 63.90
N SER A 5 -16.12 21.88 63.50
CA SER A 5 -15.76 21.35 62.17
C SER A 5 -14.63 21.99 61.34
N LYS A 6 -13.45 21.34 61.38
CA LYS A 6 -12.54 21.27 60.23
C LYS A 6 -13.14 20.31 59.19
N ALA A 7 -13.57 20.82 58.05
CA ALA A 7 -13.92 20.01 56.89
C ALA A 7 -12.63 19.55 56.19
N SER A 8 -12.40 18.25 56.18
CA SER A 8 -11.32 17.60 55.42
C SER A 8 -11.64 17.65 53.93
N ILE A 9 -10.83 18.38 53.17
CA ILE A 9 -10.86 18.36 51.70
C ILE A 9 -10.27 17.01 51.27
N ALA A 10 -11.15 16.06 50.93
CA ALA A 10 -10.76 14.79 50.34
C ALA A 10 -10.15 15.05 48.96
N GLN A 11 -8.85 14.75 48.81
CA GLN A 11 -8.19 14.78 47.52
C GLN A 11 -8.76 13.67 46.61
N PRO A 12 -9.04 13.94 45.33
CA PRO A 12 -9.48 12.90 44.41
C PRO A 12 -8.37 11.85 44.22
N PRO A 13 -8.72 10.55 44.13
CA PRO A 13 -7.74 9.48 44.00
C PRO A 13 -6.91 9.65 42.72
N PRO A 14 -5.60 9.37 42.77
CA PRO A 14 -4.73 9.53 41.62
C PRO A 14 -5.17 8.60 40.48
N PRO A 15 -5.07 9.04 39.21
CA PRO A 15 -5.46 8.23 38.06
C PRO A 15 -4.60 6.96 37.98
N LEU A 16 -5.26 5.79 37.95
CA LEU A 16 -4.64 4.46 37.96
C LEU A 16 -3.88 4.08 36.69
N LEU A 17 -3.84 4.95 35.68
CA LEU A 17 -3.03 4.75 34.49
C LEU A 17 -2.17 6.00 34.24
N LYS A 18 -0.90 5.92 34.66
CA LYS A 18 0.12 6.76 34.03
C LYS A 18 0.17 6.32 32.56
N PRO A 19 -0.11 7.18 31.57
CA PRO A 19 0.11 6.81 30.18
C PRO A 19 1.58 6.40 30.10
N LYS A 20 1.85 5.15 29.68
CA LYS A 20 3.21 4.71 29.36
C LYS A 20 3.81 5.84 28.54
N SER A 21 4.89 6.45 29.07
CA SER A 21 5.67 7.46 28.38
C SER A 21 5.82 6.98 26.95
N ILE A 22 5.16 7.67 26.02
CA ILE A 22 5.27 7.38 24.60
C ILE A 22 6.70 7.77 24.28
N ILE A 23 7.61 6.80 24.42
CA ILE A 23 8.99 6.96 23.96
C ILE A 23 8.82 7.21 22.47
N PRO A 24 9.22 8.39 21.96
CA PRO A 24 9.17 8.62 20.52
C PRO A 24 9.99 7.51 19.87
N ASN A 25 9.36 6.72 19.00
CA ASN A 25 10.08 5.72 18.22
C ASN A 25 11.26 6.43 17.56
N ALA A 26 12.49 6.07 17.97
CA ALA A 26 13.69 6.61 17.36
C ALA A 26 13.58 6.42 15.84
N PRO A 27 13.99 7.42 15.03
CA PRO A 27 13.98 7.26 13.59
C PRO A 27 14.78 6.01 13.26
N ALA A 28 14.15 5.06 12.58
CA ALA A 28 14.78 3.79 12.25
C ALA A 28 16.13 4.06 11.57
N VAL A 29 17.20 3.54 12.18
CA VAL A 29 18.57 3.73 11.71
C VAL A 29 18.64 3.17 10.29
N VAL A 30 18.85 4.06 9.32
CA VAL A 30 19.04 3.66 7.94
C VAL A 30 20.42 3.00 7.82
N PRO A 31 20.51 1.79 7.25
CA PRO A 31 21.80 1.18 7.00
C PRO A 31 22.61 2.08 6.06
N SER A 32 23.92 2.17 6.29
CA SER A 32 24.82 2.82 5.35
C SER A 32 24.81 2.07 4.02
N PHE A 33 24.87 2.79 2.90
CA PHE A 33 24.87 2.19 1.55
C PHE A 33 25.96 1.12 1.37
N GLU A 34 27.07 1.24 2.08
CA GLU A 34 28.24 0.35 1.98
C GLU A 34 28.02 -1.04 2.55
N SER A 35 27.02 -1.23 3.41
CA SER A 35 26.66 -2.56 3.92
C SER A 35 25.71 -3.31 2.98
N LEU A 36 25.32 -2.71 1.85
CA LEU A 36 24.37 -3.30 0.91
C LEU A 36 25.11 -3.97 -0.26
N PRO A 37 24.54 -5.03 -0.85
CA PRO A 37 25.15 -5.76 -1.97
C PRO A 37 25.08 -5.01 -3.31
N VAL A 38 24.93 -3.68 -3.30
CA VAL A 38 24.75 -2.84 -4.48
C VAL A 38 26.04 -2.09 -4.81
N ASN A 39 26.53 -2.25 -6.04
CA ASN A 39 27.77 -1.61 -6.49
C ASN A 39 27.53 -0.17 -6.98
N LYS A 40 28.22 0.81 -6.37
CA LYS A 40 28.14 2.25 -6.75
C LYS A 40 28.51 2.45 -8.24
N SER A 41 29.56 1.79 -8.71
CA SER A 41 30.05 1.91 -10.09
C SER A 41 29.03 1.45 -11.13
N GLN A 42 28.19 0.47 -10.79
CA GLN A 42 27.15 -0.01 -11.68
C GLN A 42 25.97 0.98 -11.77
N VAL A 43 25.64 1.66 -10.67
CA VAL A 43 24.63 2.73 -10.65
C VAL A 43 25.07 3.89 -11.54
N GLU A 44 26.34 4.30 -11.45
CA GLU A 44 26.93 5.35 -12.28
C GLU A 44 26.89 5.00 -13.78
N LYS A 45 27.33 3.79 -14.14
CA LYS A 45 27.28 3.29 -15.53
C LYS A 45 25.85 3.23 -16.05
N ALA A 46 24.90 2.78 -15.23
CA ALA A 46 23.49 2.74 -15.62
C ALA A 46 22.90 4.15 -15.83
N LEU A 47 23.21 5.11 -14.94
CA LEU A 47 22.74 6.48 -15.07
C LEU A 47 23.31 7.18 -16.31
N THR A 48 24.63 7.09 -16.53
CA THR A 48 25.29 7.68 -17.70
C THR A 48 24.76 7.11 -19.01
N ALA A 49 24.58 5.78 -19.09
CA ALA A 49 23.98 5.13 -20.25
C ALA A 49 22.53 5.58 -20.49
N LEU A 50 21.74 5.76 -19.42
CA LEU A 50 20.35 6.22 -19.51
C LEU A 50 20.29 7.66 -20.02
N LEU A 51 21.09 8.56 -19.48
CA LEU A 51 21.13 9.97 -19.90
C LEU A 51 21.55 10.08 -21.37
N ALA A 52 22.58 9.35 -21.80
CA ALA A 52 23.00 9.32 -23.20
C ALA A 52 21.90 8.78 -24.13
N HIS A 53 21.13 7.77 -23.68
CA HIS A 53 19.98 7.28 -24.45
C HIS A 53 18.86 8.32 -24.55
N LEU A 54 18.59 9.06 -23.46
CA LEU A 54 17.58 10.12 -23.46
C LEU A 54 17.96 11.30 -24.36
N GLU A 55 19.23 11.68 -24.40
CA GLU A 55 19.73 12.73 -25.30
C GLU A 55 19.59 12.31 -26.77
N LYS A 56 19.97 11.06 -27.10
CA LYS A 56 19.79 10.49 -28.44
C LYS A 56 18.32 10.35 -28.83
N ALA A 57 17.46 9.99 -27.88
CA ALA A 57 16.03 9.91 -28.12
C ALA A 57 15.47 11.28 -28.50
N LYS A 58 15.83 12.33 -27.74
CA LYS A 58 15.42 13.72 -28.02
C LYS A 58 15.88 14.21 -29.38
N SER A 59 17.11 13.92 -29.80
CA SER A 59 17.60 14.35 -31.12
C SER A 59 16.87 13.65 -32.28
N THR A 60 16.44 12.40 -32.05
CA THR A 60 15.76 11.59 -33.06
C THR A 60 14.27 11.92 -33.18
N SER A 61 13.63 12.34 -32.07
CA SER A 61 12.19 12.64 -31.99
C SER A 61 11.84 14.13 -32.16
N SER A 62 12.68 14.89 -32.87
CA SER A 62 12.57 16.34 -33.09
C SER A 62 11.27 16.82 -33.77
N PHE A 63 10.39 15.92 -34.22
CA PHE A 63 9.10 16.25 -34.81
C PHE A 63 7.92 16.32 -33.83
N ASP A 64 8.06 15.87 -32.58
CA ASP A 64 6.94 15.80 -31.62
C ASP A 64 7.13 16.78 -30.44
N LEU A 65 6.69 18.03 -30.62
CA LEU A 65 6.73 19.14 -29.65
C LEU A 65 6.02 18.84 -28.31
N LEU A 66 5.21 17.78 -28.25
CA LEU A 66 4.55 17.34 -27.02
C LEU A 66 5.43 16.44 -26.14
N GLN A 67 6.61 16.03 -26.62
CA GLN A 67 7.56 15.18 -25.89
C GLN A 67 8.61 15.96 -25.07
N ASP A 68 8.57 17.28 -25.10
CA ASP A 68 9.37 18.14 -24.20
C ASP A 68 8.92 18.04 -22.72
N GLU A 69 7.97 17.14 -22.42
CA GLU A 69 7.73 16.70 -21.05
C GLU A 69 9.05 16.21 -20.43
N GLN A 70 9.49 16.92 -19.40
CA GLN A 70 10.69 16.60 -18.64
C GLN A 70 10.64 15.12 -18.23
N HIS A 71 11.62 14.35 -18.71
CA HIS A 71 11.58 12.90 -18.57
C HIS A 71 11.80 12.53 -17.10
N LYS A 72 10.75 11.97 -16.48
CA LYS A 72 10.76 11.52 -15.09
C LYS A 72 11.53 10.20 -15.00
N LEU A 73 12.56 10.18 -14.17
CA LEU A 73 13.38 9.01 -13.88
C LEU A 73 12.82 8.27 -12.67
N SER A 74 12.67 6.95 -12.82
CA SER A 74 12.08 6.09 -11.81
C SER A 74 12.90 4.82 -11.59
N LEU A 75 13.06 4.43 -10.33
CA LEU A 75 13.62 3.17 -9.88
C LEU A 75 12.50 2.14 -9.75
N VAL A 76 12.56 1.08 -10.53
CA VAL A 76 11.64 -0.07 -10.45
C VAL A 76 12.24 -1.09 -9.50
N VAL A 77 11.50 -1.42 -8.46
CA VAL A 77 11.89 -2.40 -7.43
C VAL A 77 11.02 -3.64 -7.59
N GLY A 78 11.67 -4.79 -7.73
CA GLY A 78 11.03 -6.10 -7.68
C GLY A 78 11.21 -6.72 -6.28
N LEU A 79 10.12 -7.20 -5.70
CA LEU A 79 10.10 -7.88 -4.40
C LEU A 79 9.91 -9.40 -4.58
N LYS A 80 10.53 -10.18 -3.69
CA LYS A 80 10.34 -11.64 -3.61
C LYS A 80 8.98 -12.02 -3.02
N LYS A 81 8.49 -11.24 -2.04
CA LYS A 81 7.22 -11.48 -1.34
C LYS A 81 6.21 -10.37 -1.67
N VAL A 82 4.95 -10.77 -1.84
CA VAL A 82 3.83 -9.82 -2.02
C VAL A 82 3.37 -9.30 -0.65
N PRO A 83 3.10 -7.99 -0.50
CA PRO A 83 2.53 -7.46 0.74
C PRO A 83 1.15 -8.07 1.00
N LYS A 84 0.96 -8.65 2.19
CA LYS A 84 -0.28 -9.36 2.59
C LYS A 84 -1.51 -8.44 2.68
N ARG A 85 -1.31 -7.13 2.89
CA ARG A 85 -2.38 -6.13 2.99
C ARG A 85 -2.11 -4.96 2.05
N PRO A 86 -3.14 -4.41 1.40
CA PRO A 86 -2.98 -3.20 0.61
C PRO A 86 -2.59 -2.04 1.52
N VAL A 87 -1.43 -1.44 1.27
CA VAL A 87 -0.98 -0.24 1.98
C VAL A 87 -1.54 0.96 1.23
N HIS A 88 -2.59 1.57 1.77
CA HIS A 88 -3.24 2.72 1.16
C HIS A 88 -2.53 4.05 1.42
N LYS A 89 -1.63 4.08 2.41
CA LYS A 89 -0.86 5.28 2.74
C LYS A 89 0.43 5.29 1.93
N PRO A 90 0.75 6.37 1.21
CA PRO A 90 2.04 6.46 0.52
C PRO A 90 3.17 6.44 1.54
N ILE A 91 4.21 5.66 1.26
CA ILE A 91 5.41 5.57 2.09
C ILE A 91 6.32 6.73 1.72
N ARG A 92 6.71 7.53 2.72
CA ARG A 92 7.59 8.67 2.54
C ARG A 92 9.06 8.25 2.63
N LEU A 93 9.84 8.58 1.61
CA LEU A 93 11.28 8.37 1.50
C LEU A 93 11.99 9.72 1.38
N PRO A 94 12.72 10.20 2.39
CA PRO A 94 13.41 11.49 2.31
C PRO A 94 14.54 11.47 1.26
N LEU A 95 14.60 12.46 0.38
CA LEU A 95 15.73 12.64 -0.54
C LEU A 95 16.70 13.72 -0.04
N LYS A 96 17.92 13.69 -0.57
CA LYS A 96 18.88 14.78 -0.42
C LYS A 96 18.51 15.98 -1.29
N HIS A 97 18.13 15.72 -2.55
CA HIS A 97 17.68 16.75 -3.49
C HIS A 97 16.19 16.58 -3.79
N ALA A 98 15.41 17.64 -3.57
CA ALA A 98 13.96 17.63 -3.72
C ALA A 98 13.54 17.45 -5.19
N LEU A 99 12.57 16.57 -5.47
CA LEU A 99 12.05 16.35 -6.83
C LEU A 99 11.21 17.50 -7.38
N ILE A 100 10.68 18.30 -6.47
CA ILE A 100 9.64 19.27 -6.75
C ILE A 100 10.20 20.62 -6.38
N ASN A 101 10.26 21.51 -7.37
CA ASN A 101 10.58 22.91 -7.14
C ASN A 101 9.37 23.59 -6.52
N PRO A 102 9.48 24.16 -5.30
CA PRO A 102 8.33 24.75 -4.61
C PRO A 102 7.77 26.02 -5.29
N LYS A 103 8.49 26.60 -6.27
CA LYS A 103 8.06 27.81 -6.99
C LYS A 103 7.34 27.52 -8.31
N GLU A 104 7.61 26.37 -8.92
CA GLU A 104 7.13 26.03 -10.27
C GLU A 104 6.04 24.96 -10.21
N SER A 105 6.13 24.04 -9.23
CA SER A 105 5.16 22.97 -9.06
C SER A 105 4.06 23.37 -8.07
N PRO A 106 2.80 23.49 -8.51
CA PRO A 106 1.67 23.79 -7.62
C PRO A 106 1.38 22.64 -6.65
N VAL A 107 1.47 22.94 -5.35
CA VAL A 107 1.09 22.04 -4.25
C VAL A 107 -0.31 22.37 -3.76
N THR A 108 -1.16 21.35 -3.62
CA THR A 108 -2.50 21.49 -3.04
C THR A 108 -2.58 20.85 -1.66
N LEU A 109 -3.04 21.60 -0.66
CA LEU A 109 -3.27 21.14 0.70
C LEU A 109 -4.78 20.92 0.96
N PHE A 110 -5.16 19.72 1.36
CA PHE A 110 -6.49 19.42 1.84
C PHE A 110 -6.54 19.48 3.36
N VAL A 111 -7.51 20.23 3.87
CA VAL A 111 -7.66 20.44 5.31
C VAL A 111 -9.10 20.23 5.74
N LYS A 112 -9.27 19.95 7.04
CA LYS A 112 -10.56 19.99 7.69
C LYS A 112 -11.15 21.41 7.67
N ASP A 113 -12.46 21.52 7.54
CA ASP A 113 -13.16 22.80 7.69
C ASP A 113 -13.09 23.29 9.16
N PRO A 114 -12.92 24.60 9.42
CA PRO A 114 -13.00 25.74 8.51
C PRO A 114 -11.68 26.07 7.77
N GLN A 115 -11.77 26.27 6.46
CA GLN A 115 -10.63 26.56 5.59
C GLN A 115 -9.86 27.86 5.94
N ARG A 116 -10.53 28.90 6.47
CA ARG A 116 -9.93 30.23 6.68
C ARG A 116 -8.78 30.18 7.69
N GLN A 117 -8.98 29.50 8.81
CA GLN A 117 -7.96 29.35 9.86
C GLN A 117 -6.63 28.83 9.31
N TYR A 118 -6.68 27.87 8.38
CA TYR A 118 -5.47 27.30 7.80
C TYR A 118 -4.83 28.18 6.74
N LYS A 119 -5.56 29.11 6.12
CA LYS A 119 -4.94 30.13 5.28
C LYS A 119 -4.21 31.14 6.14
N ASP A 120 -4.86 31.65 7.18
CA ASP A 120 -4.28 32.63 8.09
C ASP A 120 -3.02 32.05 8.78
N LEU A 121 -3.01 30.75 9.11
CA LEU A 121 -1.84 30.06 9.66
C LEU A 121 -0.68 29.93 8.65
N LEU A 122 -0.99 29.75 7.35
CA LEU A 122 0.03 29.69 6.30
C LEU A 122 0.62 31.08 6.03
N ASP A 123 -0.22 32.10 6.07
CA ASP A 123 0.19 33.50 5.90
C ASP A 123 1.04 33.95 7.10
N THR A 124 0.65 33.59 8.33
CA THR A 124 1.43 33.87 9.55
C THR A 124 2.79 33.15 9.55
N SER A 125 2.89 32.01 8.86
CA SER A 125 4.10 31.19 8.81
C SER A 125 4.99 31.46 7.57
N ASP A 126 4.61 32.43 6.72
CA ASP A 126 5.27 32.79 5.45
C ASP A 126 5.54 31.58 4.52
N ILE A 127 4.53 30.72 4.36
CA ILE A 127 4.63 29.51 3.52
C ILE A 127 4.11 29.79 2.11
N ASN A 128 5.02 30.14 1.20
CA ASN A 128 4.66 30.49 -0.19
C ASN A 128 4.63 29.31 -1.18
N PHE A 129 4.91 28.08 -0.74
CA PHE A 129 4.98 26.91 -1.63
C PHE A 129 3.62 26.21 -1.84
N ILE A 130 2.56 26.61 -1.13
CA ILE A 130 1.21 26.04 -1.29
C ILE A 130 0.40 26.93 -2.22
N SER A 131 0.06 26.41 -3.40
CA SER A 131 -0.73 27.14 -4.40
C SER A 131 -2.22 27.18 -4.04
N ARG A 132 -2.75 26.07 -3.50
CA ARG A 132 -4.18 25.95 -3.20
C ARG A 132 -4.44 25.20 -1.91
N VAL A 133 -5.29 25.80 -1.06
CA VAL A 133 -5.89 25.12 0.10
C VAL A 133 -7.33 24.74 -0.23
N VAL A 134 -7.73 23.50 0.02
CA VAL A 134 -9.09 22.98 -0.26
C VAL A 134 -9.68 22.35 1.01
N GLY A 135 -10.85 22.85 1.43
CA GLY A 135 -11.64 22.24 2.51
C GLY A 135 -12.40 20.99 2.04
N LEU A 136 -12.82 20.14 2.98
CA LEU A 136 -13.53 18.90 2.69
C LEU A 136 -14.89 19.15 2.03
N ASP A 137 -15.64 20.13 2.53
CA ASP A 137 -16.95 20.47 1.98
C ASP A 137 -16.86 20.92 0.52
N LYS A 138 -15.81 21.68 0.19
CA LYS A 138 -15.53 22.11 -1.20
C LYS A 138 -15.12 20.94 -2.07
N LEU A 139 -14.31 20.01 -1.55
CA LEU A 139 -13.94 18.80 -2.28
C LEU A 139 -15.16 17.93 -2.59
N ARG A 140 -16.09 17.79 -1.64
CA ARG A 140 -17.32 16.99 -1.80
C ARG A 140 -18.34 17.63 -2.73
N ASN A 141 -18.50 18.96 -2.67
CA ASN A 141 -19.53 19.66 -3.43
C ASN A 141 -19.03 20.10 -4.82
N LYS A 142 -17.88 20.79 -4.88
CA LYS A 142 -17.37 21.38 -6.13
C LYS A 142 -16.67 20.36 -7.03
N HIS A 143 -15.99 19.38 -6.45
CA HIS A 143 -15.21 18.39 -7.20
C HIS A 143 -15.87 17.01 -7.24
N LYS A 144 -17.20 16.98 -7.25
CA LYS A 144 -17.98 15.74 -7.40
C LYS A 144 -17.88 15.17 -8.82
N THR A 145 -17.93 16.02 -9.83
CA THR A 145 -17.91 15.61 -11.24
C THR A 145 -16.54 15.08 -11.65
N PHE A 146 -16.51 14.13 -12.57
CA PHE A 146 -15.25 13.52 -13.05
C PHE A 146 -14.34 14.53 -13.75
N GLU A 147 -14.92 15.50 -14.46
CA GLU A 147 -14.19 16.59 -15.10
C GLU A 147 -13.46 17.45 -14.07
N ALA A 148 -14.15 17.87 -13.00
CA ALA A 148 -13.55 18.69 -11.95
C ALA A 148 -12.43 17.95 -11.19
N LYS A 149 -12.53 16.63 -11.05
CA LYS A 149 -11.44 15.80 -10.47
C LYS A 149 -10.23 15.73 -11.40
N ARG A 150 -10.46 15.57 -12.70
CA ARG A 150 -9.38 15.57 -13.70
C ARG A 150 -8.71 16.94 -13.80
N ALA A 151 -9.46 18.02 -13.67
CA ALA A 151 -8.92 19.38 -13.61
C ALA A 151 -7.99 19.56 -12.40
N LEU A 152 -8.41 19.16 -11.20
CA LEU A 152 -7.53 19.20 -10.00
C LEU A 152 -6.25 18.38 -10.17
N LEU A 153 -6.36 17.20 -10.78
CA LEU A 153 -5.23 16.31 -11.00
C LEU A 153 -4.20 16.89 -11.98
N LYS A 154 -4.68 17.61 -13.00
CA LYS A 154 -3.83 18.32 -13.97
C LYS A 154 -3.17 19.54 -13.34
N GLU A 155 -3.92 20.28 -12.53
CA GLU A 155 -3.45 21.52 -11.93
C GLU A 155 -2.37 21.29 -10.89
N ALA A 156 -2.42 20.22 -10.08
CA ALA A 156 -1.46 20.00 -9.00
C ALA A 156 -0.56 18.78 -9.23
N GLU A 157 0.71 18.89 -8.82
CA GLU A 157 1.66 17.79 -8.86
C GLU A 157 1.73 17.02 -7.54
N LEU A 158 1.66 17.74 -6.41
CA LEU A 158 1.72 17.18 -5.07
C LEU A 158 0.43 17.51 -4.30
N PHE A 159 -0.15 16.47 -3.68
CA PHE A 159 -1.32 16.58 -2.84
C PHE A 159 -0.94 16.28 -1.39
N LEU A 160 -1.18 17.24 -0.53
CA LEU A 160 -0.93 17.16 0.90
C LEU A 160 -2.29 17.08 1.62
N VAL A 161 -2.40 16.28 2.67
CA VAL A 161 -3.64 16.09 3.42
C VAL A 161 -3.35 16.06 4.91
N ASP A 162 -4.19 16.72 5.70
CA ASP A 162 -4.20 16.53 7.16
C ASP A 162 -4.52 15.07 7.52
N ASP A 163 -3.69 14.45 8.37
CA ASP A 163 -3.87 13.07 8.85
C ASP A 163 -5.31 12.71 9.24
N ARG A 164 -6.04 13.66 9.82
CA ARG A 164 -7.42 13.48 10.30
C ARG A 164 -8.42 13.21 9.18
N VAL A 165 -8.14 13.71 7.96
CA VAL A 165 -9.11 13.73 6.85
C VAL A 165 -8.71 12.84 5.67
N VAL A 166 -7.61 12.08 5.79
CA VAL A 166 -7.07 11.20 4.73
C VAL A 166 -8.12 10.24 4.17
N ILE A 167 -8.95 9.64 5.04
CA ILE A 167 -9.96 8.65 4.63
C ILE A 167 -11.08 9.32 3.81
N GLU A 168 -11.52 10.49 4.24
CA GLU A 168 -12.60 11.24 3.58
C GLU A 168 -12.15 11.78 2.23
N VAL A 169 -10.94 12.34 2.17
CA VAL A 169 -10.31 12.80 0.93
C VAL A 169 -10.14 11.62 -0.04
N GLY A 170 -9.66 10.48 0.42
CA GLY A 170 -9.53 9.27 -0.40
C GLY A 170 -10.85 8.83 -1.04
N LYS A 171 -11.96 8.91 -0.30
CA LYS A 171 -13.31 8.62 -0.82
C LYS A 171 -13.78 9.65 -1.85
N ALA A 172 -13.52 10.93 -1.61
CA ALA A 172 -13.97 12.01 -2.50
C ALA A 172 -13.22 12.00 -3.85
N ILE A 173 -11.91 11.78 -3.80
CA ILE A 173 -11.01 11.82 -4.96
C ILE A 173 -11.22 10.61 -5.90
N GLY A 174 -11.52 9.42 -5.34
CA GLY A 174 -11.83 8.22 -6.12
C GLY A 174 -10.63 7.59 -6.86
N LYS A 175 -10.92 6.72 -7.83
CA LYS A 175 -9.92 5.86 -8.51
C LYS A 175 -8.91 6.62 -9.38
N MET A 176 -9.29 7.77 -9.94
CA MET A 176 -8.47 8.50 -10.91
C MET A 176 -7.09 8.90 -10.36
N PHE A 177 -7.02 9.31 -9.10
CA PHE A 177 -5.74 9.70 -8.50
C PHE A 177 -4.85 8.49 -8.18
N ARG A 178 -5.47 7.33 -7.92
CA ARG A 178 -4.74 6.07 -7.75
C ARG A 178 -4.15 5.58 -9.05
N GLU A 179 -4.84 5.77 -10.18
CA GLU A 179 -4.32 5.44 -11.51
C GLU A 179 -3.18 6.38 -11.92
N ALA A 180 -3.28 7.67 -11.58
CA ALA A 180 -2.22 8.65 -11.86
C ALA A 180 -1.02 8.59 -10.89
N ASN A 181 -1.03 7.70 -9.89
CA ASN A 181 -0.03 7.63 -8.82
C ASN A 181 0.21 8.98 -8.10
N LYS A 182 -0.84 9.80 -7.96
CA LYS A 182 -0.83 11.09 -7.26
C LYS A 182 -1.68 11.00 -5.99
N GLN A 183 -1.44 10.00 -5.15
CA GLN A 183 -2.21 9.85 -3.91
C GLN A 183 -1.86 10.95 -2.91
N PRO A 184 -2.85 11.42 -2.14
CA PRO A 184 -2.61 12.41 -1.12
C PRO A 184 -1.65 11.92 -0.03
N VAL A 185 -0.73 12.79 0.35
CA VAL A 185 0.26 12.53 1.41
C VAL A 185 -0.26 13.02 2.75
N PRO A 186 -0.30 12.16 3.79
CA PRO A 186 -0.62 12.56 5.16
C PRO A 186 0.45 13.46 5.78
N ILE A 187 0.02 14.59 6.37
CA ILE A 187 0.82 15.53 7.17
C ILE A 187 0.07 15.90 8.45
N THR A 188 0.82 16.12 9.52
CA THR A 188 0.28 16.43 10.83
C THR A 188 0.27 17.95 11.06
N ILE A 189 -0.80 18.62 10.63
CA ILE A 189 -0.94 20.10 10.74
C ILE A 189 -0.98 20.59 12.22
N THR A 190 -1.22 19.70 13.17
CA THR A 190 -1.33 20.05 14.60
C THR A 190 0.00 20.35 15.29
N ARG A 191 1.15 20.05 14.67
CA ARG A 191 2.46 20.34 15.27
C ARG A 191 2.83 21.81 15.07
N LYS A 192 3.59 22.37 16.03
CA LYS A 192 4.09 23.75 15.99
C LYS A 192 5.03 24.01 14.80
N ASP A 193 5.71 22.97 14.33
CA ASP A 193 6.73 23.07 13.27
C ASP A 193 6.15 22.80 11.87
N LEU A 194 5.04 23.46 11.52
CA LEU A 194 4.32 23.23 10.25
C LEU A 194 5.25 23.39 9.02
N LYS A 195 6.06 24.45 9.01
CA LYS A 195 7.00 24.75 7.94
C LYS A 195 8.01 23.61 7.73
N ALA A 196 8.62 23.14 8.82
CA ALA A 196 9.61 22.08 8.77
C ALA A 196 9.00 20.72 8.37
N GLU A 197 7.72 20.46 8.68
CA GLU A 197 7.02 19.27 8.20
C GLU A 197 6.71 19.32 6.71
N LEU A 198 6.31 20.49 6.22
CA LEU A 198 5.98 20.70 4.83
C LEU A 198 7.22 20.70 3.93
N GLU A 199 8.31 21.36 4.32
CA GLU A 199 9.60 21.28 3.62
C GLU A 199 10.08 19.83 3.53
N ARG A 200 9.92 19.09 4.62
CA ARG A 200 10.21 17.65 4.71
C ARG A 200 9.30 16.77 3.84
N ALA A 201 8.08 17.22 3.55
CA ALA A 201 7.17 16.54 2.65
C ALA A 201 7.55 16.81 1.20
N VAL A 202 7.83 18.08 0.85
CA VAL A 202 8.23 18.49 -0.50
C VAL A 202 9.59 17.87 -0.90
N SER A 203 10.53 17.78 0.03
CA SER A 203 11.85 17.17 -0.23
C SER A 203 11.82 15.64 -0.30
N ALA A 204 10.72 15.00 0.07
CA ALA A 204 10.61 13.55 0.08
C ALA A 204 9.96 13.00 -1.20
N THR A 205 10.30 11.76 -1.50
CA THR A 205 9.63 10.93 -2.49
C THR A 205 8.58 10.05 -1.85
N TYR A 206 7.56 9.73 -2.63
CA TYR A 206 6.44 8.93 -2.18
C TYR A 206 6.33 7.65 -2.99
N VAL A 207 6.26 6.54 -2.28
CA VAL A 207 6.11 5.22 -2.86
C VAL A 207 4.71 4.72 -2.57
N GLN A 208 3.99 4.39 -3.64
CA GLN A 208 2.73 3.68 -3.55
C GLN A 208 3.02 2.19 -3.69
N VAL A 209 2.81 1.45 -2.60
CA VAL A 209 2.94 -0.01 -2.62
C VAL A 209 1.63 -0.61 -3.11
N ASN A 210 1.68 -1.22 -4.28
CA ASN A 210 0.56 -1.97 -4.83
C ASN A 210 0.53 -3.39 -4.24
N THR A 211 -0.54 -4.13 -4.50
CA THR A 211 -0.66 -5.56 -4.12
C THR A 211 0.15 -6.50 -5.03
N GLY A 212 1.05 -5.95 -5.87
CA GLY A 212 1.94 -6.71 -6.73
C GLY A 212 3.33 -6.84 -6.11
N THR A 213 4.22 -7.57 -6.81
CA THR A 213 5.63 -7.70 -6.44
C THR A 213 6.48 -6.51 -6.91
N THR A 214 6.00 -5.73 -7.87
CA THR A 214 6.76 -4.62 -8.45
C THR A 214 6.13 -3.27 -8.14
N PHE A 215 6.96 -2.29 -7.85
CA PHE A 215 6.56 -0.89 -7.75
C PHE A 215 7.67 0.02 -8.29
N SER A 216 7.31 1.28 -8.54
CA SER A 216 8.20 2.27 -9.14
C SER A 216 8.30 3.49 -8.24
N ILE A 217 9.51 4.01 -8.08
CA ILE A 217 9.84 5.15 -7.23
C ILE A 217 10.46 6.22 -8.11
N LYS A 218 9.87 7.41 -8.15
CA LYS A 218 10.48 8.55 -8.84
C LYS A 218 11.65 9.05 -8.00
N PHE A 219 12.82 9.24 -8.61
CA PHE A 219 14.01 9.77 -7.90
C PHE A 219 14.60 11.01 -8.58
N GLY A 220 14.08 11.41 -9.75
CA GLY A 220 14.54 12.59 -10.43
C GLY A 220 13.79 12.90 -11.73
N SER A 221 14.08 14.07 -12.28
CA SER A 221 13.68 14.51 -13.61
C SER A 221 14.91 15.08 -14.31
N THR A 222 15.06 14.80 -15.61
CA THR A 222 16.21 15.26 -16.40
C THR A 222 16.27 16.77 -16.59
N GLY A 223 15.13 17.47 -16.49
CA GLY A 223 15.10 18.93 -16.61
C GLY A 223 15.55 19.67 -15.35
N LEU A 224 15.53 19.01 -14.19
CA LEU A 224 15.77 19.66 -12.90
C LEU A 224 17.09 19.26 -12.24
N HIS A 225 17.53 18.01 -12.43
CA HIS A 225 18.66 17.47 -11.68
C HIS A 225 19.87 17.20 -12.56
N THR A 226 21.04 17.48 -12.00
CA THR A 226 22.31 17.05 -12.57
C THR A 226 22.53 15.54 -12.36
N PRO A 227 23.36 14.89 -13.19
CA PRO A 227 23.68 13.47 -13.02
C PRO A 227 24.19 13.11 -11.61
N GLU A 228 24.97 13.99 -11.01
CA GLU A 228 25.53 13.82 -9.66
C GLU A 228 24.42 13.84 -8.59
N GLN A 229 23.48 14.79 -8.69
CA GLN A 229 22.34 14.88 -7.78
C GLN A 229 21.41 13.66 -7.89
N LEU A 230 21.25 13.12 -9.10
CA LEU A 230 20.48 11.91 -9.34
C LEU A 230 21.12 10.69 -8.68
N LEU A 231 22.45 10.59 -8.76
CA LEU A 231 23.22 9.56 -8.09
C LEU A 231 23.08 9.66 -6.57
N ASP A 232 23.24 10.86 -6.01
CA ASP A 232 23.09 11.11 -4.58
C ASP A 232 21.69 10.72 -4.05
N ASN A 233 20.66 11.02 -4.85
CA ASN A 233 19.29 10.61 -4.55
C ASN A 233 19.14 9.08 -4.57
N LEU A 234 19.71 8.37 -5.55
CA LEU A 234 19.65 6.90 -5.61
C LEU A 234 20.38 6.25 -4.43
N LEU A 235 21.58 6.73 -4.09
CA LEU A 235 22.34 6.25 -2.94
C LEU A 235 21.59 6.47 -1.62
N CYS A 236 20.80 7.54 -1.53
CA CYS A 236 19.95 7.82 -0.37
C CYS A 236 18.68 6.95 -0.33
N VAL A 237 18.06 6.68 -1.48
CA VAL A 237 16.80 5.92 -1.57
C VAL A 237 17.03 4.44 -1.28
N ILE A 238 18.05 3.82 -1.87
CA ILE A 238 18.26 2.36 -1.80
C ILE A 238 18.29 1.83 -0.35
N PRO A 239 19.04 2.43 0.60
CA PRO A 239 19.04 1.97 1.99
C PRO A 239 17.73 2.24 2.72
N GLN A 240 17.01 3.30 2.36
CA GLN A 240 15.71 3.60 2.95
C GLN A 240 14.65 2.58 2.58
N LEU A 241 14.79 1.91 1.43
CA LEU A 241 13.86 0.85 1.02
C LEU A 241 13.88 -0.32 1.99
N ALA A 242 15.05 -0.74 2.46
CA ALA A 242 15.17 -1.85 3.41
C ALA A 242 14.38 -1.61 4.71
N VAL A 243 14.30 -0.34 5.14
CA VAL A 243 13.72 0.04 6.43
C VAL A 243 12.25 0.44 6.33
N ARG A 244 11.88 1.14 5.26
CA ARG A 244 10.57 1.79 5.14
C ARG A 244 9.51 0.93 4.46
N LEU A 245 9.91 -0.17 3.81
CA LEU A 245 8.97 -1.09 3.21
C LEU A 245 8.08 -1.77 4.26
N PRO A 246 6.85 -2.19 3.90
CA PRO A 246 5.86 -2.71 4.84
C PRO A 246 6.16 -4.12 5.38
N PHE A 247 7.44 -4.50 5.42
CA PHE A 247 7.94 -5.79 5.86
C PHE A 247 8.98 -5.56 6.97
N PRO A 248 8.54 -5.46 8.23
CA PRO A 248 9.40 -5.02 9.33
C PRO A 248 10.55 -5.98 9.67
N ASN A 249 10.51 -7.25 9.22
CA ASN A 249 11.46 -8.28 9.64
C ASN A 249 12.46 -8.71 8.56
N ASP A 250 12.13 -8.50 7.28
CA ASP A 250 12.87 -9.13 6.18
C ASP A 250 13.89 -8.16 5.52
N GLY A 251 13.89 -6.87 5.90
CA GLY A 251 14.93 -5.90 5.51
C GLY A 251 15.20 -5.79 4.00
N PHE A 252 16.48 -5.80 3.60
CA PHE A 252 16.91 -5.73 2.20
C PHE A 252 16.75 -7.07 1.45
N ASP A 253 16.65 -8.20 2.16
CA ASP A 253 16.60 -9.54 1.55
C ASP A 253 15.34 -9.79 0.71
N ILE A 254 14.31 -8.97 0.89
CA ILE A 254 13.06 -9.02 0.13
C ILE A 254 13.27 -8.51 -1.30
N ILE A 255 14.22 -7.60 -1.51
CA ILE A 255 14.44 -6.98 -2.80
C ILE A 255 15.06 -8.04 -3.72
N GLN A 256 14.38 -8.32 -4.82
CA GLN A 256 14.82 -9.27 -5.84
C GLN A 256 15.60 -8.55 -6.93
N THR A 257 15.05 -7.45 -7.46
CA THR A 257 15.64 -6.72 -8.57
C THR A 257 15.51 -5.22 -8.37
N LEU A 258 16.51 -4.47 -8.82
CA LEU A 258 16.47 -3.01 -8.94
C LEU A 258 16.81 -2.63 -10.37
N HIS A 259 15.92 -1.89 -11.02
CA HIS A 259 16.11 -1.39 -12.38
C HIS A 259 15.86 0.11 -12.45
N ILE A 260 16.72 0.85 -13.15
CA ILE A 260 16.48 2.26 -13.47
C ILE A 260 15.71 2.35 -14.80
N LYS A 261 14.66 3.16 -14.84
CA LYS A 261 13.83 3.35 -16.03
C LYS A 261 13.43 4.83 -16.15
N SER A 262 13.27 5.32 -17.37
CA SER A 262 12.52 6.56 -17.66
C SER A 262 11.15 6.26 -18.26
N THR A 263 10.29 7.26 -18.45
CA THR A 263 8.93 7.06 -19.02
C THR A 263 8.92 6.23 -20.31
N HIS A 264 9.85 6.50 -21.23
CA HIS A 264 9.93 5.86 -22.54
C HIS A 264 11.16 4.95 -22.74
N SER A 265 12.11 4.93 -21.81
CA SER A 265 13.33 4.10 -21.94
C SER A 265 13.12 2.65 -21.50
N THR A 266 14.04 1.80 -21.98
CA THR A 266 14.29 0.46 -21.44
C THR A 266 14.80 0.54 -20.00
N ALA A 267 14.56 -0.54 -19.24
CA ALA A 267 14.93 -0.63 -17.83
C ALA A 267 16.35 -1.22 -17.69
N LEU A 268 17.26 -0.48 -17.06
CA LEU A 268 18.65 -0.88 -16.84
C LEU A 268 18.81 -1.53 -15.47
N PRO A 269 19.32 -2.77 -15.36
CA PRO A 269 19.51 -3.45 -14.08
C PRO A 269 20.69 -2.87 -13.29
N ILE A 270 20.42 -2.48 -12.04
CA ILE A 270 21.45 -2.15 -11.05
C ILE A 270 21.79 -3.37 -10.21
N TYR A 271 20.77 -4.10 -9.78
CA TYR A 271 20.90 -5.19 -8.83
C TYR A 271 19.94 -6.30 -9.20
N ASN A 272 20.43 -7.53 -9.13
CA ASN A 272 19.64 -8.74 -9.31
C ASN A 272 20.14 -9.78 -8.32
N VAL A 273 19.23 -10.38 -7.58
CA VAL A 273 19.54 -11.49 -6.69
C VAL A 273 19.82 -12.74 -7.53
N SER A 274 20.90 -13.46 -7.20
CA SER A 274 21.19 -14.76 -7.82
C SER A 274 20.02 -15.73 -7.63
N LEU A 275 19.76 -16.56 -8.64
CA LEU A 275 18.64 -17.50 -8.63
C LEU A 275 18.89 -18.74 -7.76
N ASP A 276 20.08 -18.84 -7.16
CA ASP A 276 20.50 -19.98 -6.33
C ASP A 276 19.59 -20.20 -5.11
N GLU A 277 19.66 -21.39 -4.50
CA GLU A 277 18.79 -21.88 -3.42
C GLU A 277 18.67 -20.94 -2.20
N GLN A 278 19.66 -20.07 -2.00
CA GLN A 278 19.70 -19.08 -0.92
C GLN A 278 19.02 -17.74 -1.27
N GLY A 279 18.77 -17.47 -2.56
CA GLY A 279 18.34 -16.18 -3.09
C GLY A 279 16.82 -16.04 -3.25
N ARG A 280 16.26 -16.65 -4.31
CA ARG A 280 14.84 -16.50 -4.69
C ARG A 280 13.94 -17.61 -4.15
N PHE A 281 14.49 -18.82 -4.02
CA PHE A 281 13.79 -20.04 -3.63
C PHE A 281 14.10 -20.49 -2.21
N LYS A 282 14.48 -19.58 -1.31
CA LYS A 282 14.36 -19.85 0.12
C LYS A 282 12.86 -20.05 0.36
N GLY A 283 12.43 -21.31 0.34
CA GLY A 283 11.02 -21.69 0.45
C GLY A 283 10.40 -21.07 1.71
N PRO A 284 9.07 -21.03 1.81
CA PRO A 284 8.43 -20.62 3.06
C PRO A 284 9.09 -21.41 4.19
N SER A 285 9.53 -20.72 5.24
CA SER A 285 10.17 -21.40 6.36
C SER A 285 9.22 -22.46 6.90
N GLN A 286 9.73 -23.54 7.52
CA GLN A 286 8.88 -24.60 8.07
C GLN A 286 7.76 -24.04 8.96
N ALA A 287 8.06 -22.99 9.74
CA ALA A 287 7.08 -22.24 10.53
C ALA A 287 6.00 -21.52 9.69
N GLU A 288 6.34 -20.97 8.52
CA GLU A 288 5.35 -20.38 7.61
C GLU A 288 4.44 -21.44 6.98
N ILE A 289 4.98 -22.62 6.65
CA ILE A 289 4.21 -23.76 6.12
C ILE A 289 3.23 -24.28 7.18
N GLU A 290 3.72 -24.52 8.40
CA GLU A 290 2.91 -24.98 9.53
C GLU A 290 1.81 -23.98 9.89
N ALA A 291 2.11 -22.67 9.88
CA ALA A 291 1.11 -21.63 10.14
C ALA A 291 0.02 -21.56 9.05
N VAL A 292 0.36 -21.83 7.79
CA VAL A 292 -0.61 -21.90 6.69
C VAL A 292 -1.48 -23.15 6.82
N GLN A 293 -0.88 -24.30 7.17
CA GLN A 293 -1.62 -25.54 7.40
C GLN A 293 -2.57 -25.43 8.61
N ALA A 294 -2.11 -24.87 9.73
CA ALA A 294 -2.94 -24.63 10.91
C ALA A 294 -4.14 -23.72 10.61
N LYS A 295 -3.94 -22.64 9.84
CA LYS A 295 -5.02 -21.76 9.40
C LYS A 295 -6.01 -22.46 8.46
N LYS A 296 -5.53 -23.37 7.61
CA LYS A 296 -6.38 -24.17 6.72
C LYS A 296 -7.26 -25.12 7.54
N GLN A 297 -6.68 -25.84 8.49
CA GLN A 297 -7.40 -26.73 9.40
C GLN A 297 -8.42 -25.98 10.26
N GLU A 298 -8.07 -24.79 10.78
CA GLU A 298 -8.99 -23.98 11.56
C GLU A 298 -10.18 -23.48 10.71
N LYS A 299 -9.92 -23.07 9.47
CA LYS A 299 -10.97 -22.63 8.52
C LYS A 299 -11.89 -23.79 8.12
N GLU A 300 -11.35 -24.98 7.91
CA GLU A 300 -12.12 -26.20 7.63
C GLU A 300 -12.99 -26.60 8.82
N ARG A 301 -12.45 -26.52 10.04
CA ARG A 301 -13.22 -26.76 11.29
C ARG A 301 -14.38 -25.76 11.46
N LEU A 302 -14.12 -24.47 11.22
CA LEU A 302 -15.15 -23.41 11.24
C LEU A 302 -16.22 -23.60 10.15
N ALA A 303 -15.85 -24.09 8.97
CA ALA A 303 -16.79 -24.38 7.89
C ALA A 303 -17.70 -25.56 8.23
N LEU A 304 -17.13 -26.64 8.76
CA LEU A 304 -17.88 -27.81 9.26
C LEU A 304 -18.83 -27.43 10.39
N GLU A 305 -18.42 -26.57 11.31
CA GLU A 305 -19.28 -26.09 12.40
C GLU A 305 -20.47 -25.25 11.89
N LYS A 306 -20.24 -24.41 10.87
CA LYS A 306 -21.31 -23.64 10.21
C LYS A 306 -22.31 -24.56 9.50
N GLN A 307 -21.82 -25.54 8.73
CA GLN A 307 -22.68 -26.51 8.06
C GLN A 307 -23.51 -27.34 9.05
N LYS A 308 -22.92 -27.77 10.17
CA LYS A 308 -23.65 -28.47 11.24
C LYS A 308 -24.76 -27.60 11.84
N LYS A 309 -24.48 -26.31 12.12
CA LYS A 309 -25.48 -25.36 12.64
C LYS A 309 -26.59 -25.06 11.64
N GLU A 310 -26.29 -25.03 10.33
CA GLU A 310 -27.29 -24.85 9.27
C GLU A 310 -28.18 -26.10 9.14
N MET A 311 -27.60 -27.30 9.10
CA MET A 311 -28.35 -28.56 9.08
C MET A 311 -29.24 -28.73 10.32
N GLU A 312 -28.76 -28.32 11.50
CA GLU A 312 -29.57 -28.38 12.73
C GLU A 312 -30.74 -27.39 12.68
N LYS A 313 -30.54 -26.17 12.15
CA LYS A 313 -31.62 -25.20 11.95
C LYS A 313 -32.66 -25.68 10.93
N GLU A 314 -32.21 -26.37 9.88
CA GLU A 314 -33.07 -26.97 8.86
C GLU A 314 -33.92 -28.11 9.45
N LYS A 315 -33.30 -29.02 10.22
CA LYS A 315 -34.01 -30.09 10.95
C LYS A 315 -35.06 -29.52 11.91
N ARG A 316 -34.69 -28.50 12.70
CA ARG A 316 -35.64 -27.81 13.60
C ARG A 316 -36.77 -27.11 12.85
N ARG A 317 -36.54 -26.63 11.62
CA ARG A 317 -37.60 -26.06 10.75
C ARG A 317 -38.55 -27.14 10.26
N ILE A 318 -38.02 -28.29 9.81
CA ILE A 318 -38.81 -29.44 9.33
C ILE A 318 -39.67 -30.01 10.47
N GLU A 319 -39.11 -30.16 11.68
CA GLU A 319 -39.86 -30.60 12.88
C GLU A 319 -40.97 -29.62 13.27
N ARG A 320 -40.71 -28.31 13.19
CA ARG A 320 -41.71 -27.27 13.44
C ARG A 320 -42.81 -27.23 12.37
N SER A 321 -42.51 -27.54 11.11
CA SER A 321 -43.53 -27.68 10.07
C SER A 321 -44.35 -28.96 10.22
N ALA A 322 -43.72 -30.08 10.59
CA ALA A 322 -44.39 -31.36 10.81
C ALA A 322 -45.33 -31.33 12.04
N THR A 323 -44.99 -30.55 13.06
CA THR A 323 -45.87 -30.33 14.22
C THR A 323 -47.03 -29.37 13.95
N LYS A 324 -46.94 -28.53 12.91
CA LYS A 324 -48.02 -27.61 12.48
C LYS A 324 -49.05 -28.26 11.56
N THR A 325 -48.64 -29.27 10.78
CA THR A 325 -49.53 -30.12 9.98
C THR A 325 -49.72 -31.44 10.73
N GLY A 326 -50.69 -31.52 11.63
CA GLY A 326 -50.95 -32.68 12.47
C GLY A 326 -51.05 -34.02 11.71
N LYS A 327 -49.92 -34.73 11.60
CA LYS A 327 -49.83 -36.16 11.30
C LYS A 327 -48.91 -36.79 12.34
N GLY A 328 -49.52 -37.20 13.45
CA GLY A 328 -48.86 -37.99 14.48
C GLY A 328 -48.54 -39.40 13.98
N ARG A 329 -47.34 -39.88 14.35
CA ARG A 329 -47.04 -41.30 14.58
C ARG A 329 -47.32 -42.27 13.41
N ALA A 330 -46.74 -42.02 12.24
CA ALA A 330 -46.58 -43.05 11.20
C ALA A 330 -45.26 -42.99 10.41
N GLY A 331 -44.38 -42.02 10.67
CA GLY A 331 -43.10 -41.86 9.93
C GLY A 331 -41.84 -42.16 10.75
N LYS A 332 -41.95 -42.88 11.87
CA LYS A 332 -40.80 -43.24 12.73
C LYS A 332 -40.13 -44.57 12.31
N ARG A 333 -40.39 -45.04 11.09
CA ARG A 333 -39.75 -46.24 10.51
C ARG A 333 -39.02 -45.98 9.18
N ASP A 334 -39.30 -44.86 8.50
CA ASP A 334 -38.68 -44.57 7.20
C ASP A 334 -37.47 -43.63 7.28
N ALA A 335 -37.23 -42.98 8.43
CA ALA A 335 -36.03 -42.15 8.62
C ALA A 335 -34.76 -42.98 8.96
N ASP A 336 -34.92 -44.13 9.61
CA ASP A 336 -33.80 -45.03 9.94
C ASP A 336 -33.36 -45.89 8.74
N ALA A 337 -34.23 -46.09 7.74
CA ALA A 337 -33.90 -46.82 6.52
C ALA A 337 -33.04 -46.01 5.53
N VAL A 338 -33.20 -44.67 5.50
CA VAL A 338 -32.40 -43.79 4.62
C VAL A 338 -31.01 -43.51 5.22
N ALA A 339 -30.86 -43.58 6.55
CA ALA A 339 -29.56 -43.45 7.21
C ALA A 339 -28.65 -44.68 7.04
N ALA A 340 -29.22 -45.89 6.93
CA ALA A 340 -28.46 -47.12 6.70
C ALA A 340 -28.01 -47.28 5.23
N ALA A 341 -28.77 -46.77 4.26
CA ALA A 341 -28.41 -46.87 2.83
C ALA A 341 -27.26 -45.93 2.41
N ALA A 342 -27.02 -44.83 3.14
CA ALA A 342 -25.91 -43.92 2.87
C ALA A 342 -24.58 -44.35 3.51
N ALA A 343 -24.59 -45.31 4.44
CA ALA A 343 -23.40 -45.76 5.17
C ALA A 343 -22.71 -47.01 4.55
N VAL A 344 -23.26 -47.57 3.46
CA VAL A 344 -22.75 -48.82 2.84
C VAL A 344 -22.05 -48.57 1.48
N GLN A 345 -21.90 -47.31 1.04
CA GLN A 345 -21.16 -46.96 -0.20
C GLN A 345 -19.79 -46.29 0.03
N GLU A 346 -19.18 -46.45 1.20
CA GLU A 346 -17.79 -46.02 1.45
C GLU A 346 -17.00 -47.11 2.19
N VAL A 347 -16.43 -48.08 1.46
CA VAL A 347 -15.04 -48.63 1.56
C VAL A 347 -14.89 -49.67 0.41
N GLU A 348 -13.99 -49.57 -0.57
CA GLU A 348 -12.56 -49.91 -0.49
C GLU A 348 -11.77 -49.53 -1.79
N PRO A 349 -10.41 -49.57 -1.80
CA PRO A 349 -9.53 -48.53 -2.36
C PRO A 349 -8.75 -48.92 -3.62
N VAL A 350 -8.16 -47.96 -4.35
CA VAL A 350 -6.92 -48.17 -5.13
C VAL A 350 -6.07 -46.87 -5.21
N GLN A 351 -4.79 -47.00 -4.90
CA GLN A 351 -3.74 -45.99 -5.08
C GLN A 351 -3.05 -46.10 -6.45
N ALA A 352 -2.61 -44.93 -6.95
CA ALA A 352 -1.35 -44.64 -7.65
C ALA A 352 -1.23 -44.76 -9.19
N ALA A 353 -0.37 -43.83 -9.69
CA ALA A 353 0.19 -43.61 -11.03
C ALA A 353 -0.72 -43.01 -12.12
N GLU A 354 -0.30 -42.16 -13.06
CA GLU A 354 0.72 -41.10 -13.20
C GLU A 354 0.47 -40.51 -14.62
N ALA A 355 0.92 -39.28 -14.88
CA ALA A 355 1.19 -38.69 -16.21
C ALA A 355 0.04 -38.50 -17.22
N GLU A 356 -0.38 -37.25 -17.49
CA GLU A 356 0.00 -36.51 -18.71
C GLU A 356 -0.53 -35.07 -18.67
N GLU A 357 0.32 -34.13 -19.10
CA GLU A 357 0.05 -32.68 -19.22
C GLU A 357 -0.51 -32.36 -20.64
N PRO A 358 -0.75 -31.10 -21.05
CA PRO A 358 -2.06 -30.59 -21.47
C PRO A 358 -2.24 -30.41 -23.00
N LYS A 359 -3.49 -30.41 -23.51
CA LYS A 359 -3.81 -29.94 -24.88
C LYS A 359 -4.73 -28.72 -24.93
N LYS A 360 -4.21 -27.70 -25.63
CA LYS A 360 -4.82 -26.43 -26.05
C LYS A 360 -5.93 -26.60 -27.10
N LYS A 361 -6.92 -25.71 -27.00
CA LYS A 361 -7.65 -24.93 -28.04
C LYS A 361 -7.58 -25.34 -29.54
N LYS A 362 -8.77 -25.13 -30.17
CA LYS A 362 -9.15 -24.96 -31.61
C LYS A 362 -9.92 -26.19 -32.14
N SER A 363 -11.00 -26.11 -32.91
CA SER A 363 -11.66 -25.01 -33.65
C SER A 363 -13.02 -25.47 -34.19
N LYS A 364 -13.89 -24.49 -34.48
CA LYS A 364 -15.09 -24.57 -35.33
C LYS A 364 -14.91 -25.42 -36.60
N LYS A 365 -15.92 -26.22 -36.96
CA LYS A 365 -16.60 -26.13 -38.27
C LYS A 365 -17.96 -26.84 -38.26
N SER A 366 -19.01 -26.05 -38.47
CA SER A 366 -20.35 -26.47 -38.87
C SER A 366 -20.31 -27.09 -40.26
N LYS A 367 -21.12 -28.12 -40.46
CA LYS A 367 -21.65 -28.57 -41.74
C LYS A 367 -22.89 -27.73 -42.09
N ASP A 368 -23.10 -27.64 -43.40
CA ASP A 368 -24.25 -27.11 -44.13
C ASP A 368 -24.38 -25.58 -44.26
#